data_AF-A0A919ZSY1-F1
#
_entry.id   AF-A0A919ZSY1-F1
#
_cell.length_a   1.000
_cell.length_b   1.000
_cell.length_c   1.000
_cell.angle_alpha   90.00
_cell.angle_beta   90.00
_cell.angle_gamma   90.00
#
_symmetry.space_group_name_H-M   'P 1'
#
loop_
_entity.id
_entity.type
_entity.pdbx_description
1 polymer ?
#
loop_
_entity_poly.entity_id
_entity_poly.type
_entity_poly.pdbx_seq_one_letter_code
_entity_poly.pdbx_strand_id
1 'polypeptide(L)'
;MKRIYTYGHEQVQRNLTIGDIVENKKKGVKMTQVTAQNREEAEILSEQNIDMIITGSDSYEDVRSGAPNTFITAALFAGRFITKDDILKGAIEVAMKGADWF
;
A
#
# COMPACT_ATOMS: atom_id res chain seq x y z
N MET A 1 -9.13 -14.07 -1.30
CA MET A 1 -8.45 -12.82 -1.73
C MET A 1 -9.09 -12.29 -3.00
N LYS A 2 -9.01 -10.99 -3.23
CA LYS A 2 -9.61 -10.31 -4.40
C LYS A 2 -8.60 -10.23 -5.52
N ARG A 3 -9.02 -10.48 -6.75
CA ARG A 3 -8.17 -10.34 -7.95
C ARG A 3 -8.39 -8.96 -8.54
N ILE A 4 -7.32 -8.19 -8.68
CA ILE A 4 -7.35 -6.83 -9.25
C ILE A 4 -6.25 -6.67 -10.29
N TYR A 5 -6.36 -5.62 -11.10
CA TYR A 5 -5.26 -5.14 -11.93
C TYR A 5 -4.61 -3.92 -11.27
N THR A 6 -3.28 -3.93 -11.14
CA THR A 6 -2.52 -2.78 -10.68
C THR A 6 -2.48 -1.69 -11.77
N TYR A 7 -2.11 -0.48 -11.38
CA TYR A 7 -1.88 0.61 -12.34
C TYR A 7 -0.75 0.28 -13.33
N GLY A 8 0.24 -0.51 -12.90
CA GLY A 8 1.33 -1.06 -13.74
C GLY A 8 0.95 -2.24 -14.64
N HIS A 9 -0.35 -2.53 -14.83
CA HIS A 9 -0.85 -3.61 -15.70
C HIS A 9 -0.58 -5.05 -15.24
N GLU A 10 -0.36 -5.27 -13.94
CA GLU A 10 -0.18 -6.62 -13.39
C GLU A 10 -1.47 -7.14 -12.76
N GLN A 11 -1.80 -8.41 -13.03
CA GLN A 11 -2.89 -9.09 -12.35
C GLN A 11 -2.40 -9.65 -11.00
N VAL A 12 -2.97 -9.18 -9.90
CA VAL A 12 -2.52 -9.51 -8.55
C VAL A 12 -3.67 -9.91 -7.62
N GLN A 13 -3.32 -10.43 -6.45
CA GLN A 13 -4.27 -10.67 -5.36
C GLN A 13 -4.06 -9.66 -4.24
N ARG A 14 -5.16 -9.20 -3.63
CA ARG A 14 -5.15 -8.35 -2.44
C ARG A 14 -6.11 -8.83 -1.37
N ASN A 15 -5.77 -8.60 -0.11
CA ASN A 15 -6.66 -8.80 1.04
C ASN A 15 -7.82 -7.78 1.02
N LEU A 16 -7.49 -6.51 0.75
CA LEU A 16 -8.41 -5.37 0.71
C LEU A 16 -8.27 -4.57 -0.59
N THR A 17 -9.33 -3.84 -0.90
CA THR A 17 -9.38 -2.78 -1.92
C THR A 17 -9.94 -1.51 -1.29
N ILE A 18 -9.81 -0.38 -1.98
CA ILE A 18 -10.45 0.87 -1.54
C ILE A 18 -11.97 0.70 -1.35
N GLY A 19 -12.63 -0.10 -2.19
CA GLY A 19 -14.06 -0.40 -2.04
C GLY A 19 -14.39 -1.06 -0.69
N ASP A 20 -13.56 -2.01 -0.26
CA ASP A 20 -13.71 -2.66 1.04
C ASP A 20 -13.47 -1.70 2.20
N ILE A 21 -12.45 -0.84 2.09
CA ILE A 21 -12.12 0.17 3.11
C ILE A 21 -13.31 1.13 3.30
N VAL A 22 -13.92 1.57 2.19
CA VAL A 22 -15.13 2.42 2.22
C VAL A 22 -16.31 1.69 2.86
N GLU A 23 -16.52 0.42 2.53
CA GLU A 23 -17.61 -0.37 3.08
C GLU A 23 -17.43 -0.69 4.58
N ASN A 24 -16.21 -1.04 4.99
CA ASN A 24 -15.84 -1.23 6.40
C ASN A 24 -16.08 0.04 7.21
N LYS A 25 -15.71 1.20 6.65
CA LYS A 25 -15.99 2.50 7.27
C LYS A 25 -17.49 2.74 7.47
N LYS A 26 -18.33 2.43 6.46
CA LYS A 26 -19.80 2.54 6.57
C LYS A 26 -20.38 1.62 7.65
N LYS A 27 -19.81 0.41 7.79
CA LYS A 27 -20.21 -0.59 8.79
C LYS A 27 -19.65 -0.33 10.19
N GLY A 28 -18.80 0.68 10.37
CA GLY A 28 -18.14 0.97 11.65
C GLY A 28 -17.04 -0.02 12.04
N VAL A 29 -16.57 -0.84 11.10
CA VAL A 29 -15.47 -1.80 11.33
C VAL A 29 -14.15 -1.04 11.48
N LYS A 30 -13.44 -1.30 12.58
CA LYS A 30 -12.09 -0.75 12.81
C LYS A 30 -11.07 -1.63 12.11
N MET A 31 -10.13 -1.00 11.41
CA MET A 31 -9.03 -1.66 10.71
C MET A 31 -7.71 -1.22 11.32
N THR A 32 -6.73 -2.09 11.23
CA THR A 32 -5.36 -1.91 11.71
C THR A 32 -4.44 -1.45 10.58
N GLN A 33 -3.56 -0.51 10.88
CA GLN A 33 -2.49 -0.10 9.96
C GLN A 33 -1.19 -0.02 10.73
N VAL A 34 -0.15 -0.68 10.23
CA VAL A 34 1.16 -0.73 10.88
C VAL A 34 2.24 -0.30 9.90
N THR A 35 3.25 0.40 10.40
CA THR A 35 4.39 0.82 9.59
C THR A 35 5.37 -0.34 9.42
N ALA A 36 5.86 -0.55 8.20
CA ALA A 36 6.99 -1.44 7.90
C ALA A 36 8.08 -0.68 7.14
N GLN A 37 9.35 -0.98 7.42
CA GLN A 37 10.49 -0.33 6.78
C GLN A 37 11.28 -1.25 5.84
N ASN A 38 11.04 -2.56 5.91
CA ASN A 38 11.76 -3.58 5.13
C ASN A 38 10.92 -4.85 4.90
N ARG A 39 11.46 -5.77 4.09
CA ARG A 39 10.85 -7.07 3.78
C ARG A 39 10.52 -7.92 5.01
N GLU A 40 11.45 -8.03 5.96
CA GLU A 40 11.30 -8.91 7.14
C GLU A 40 10.14 -8.47 8.03
N GLU A 41 10.05 -7.16 8.32
CA GLU A 41 8.91 -6.60 9.04
C GLU A 41 7.61 -6.84 8.28
N ALA A 42 7.59 -6.62 6.96
CA ALA A 42 6.40 -6.81 6.14
C ALA A 42 5.94 -8.28 6.12
N GLU A 43 6.87 -9.22 6.06
CA GLU A 43 6.61 -10.67 6.10
C GLU A 43 5.94 -11.04 7.44
N ILE A 44 6.54 -10.64 8.56
CA ILE A 44 5.97 -10.86 9.91
C ILE A 44 4.56 -10.27 10.00
N LEU A 45 4.37 -9.03 9.56
CA LEU A 45 3.07 -8.35 9.62
C LEU A 45 2.02 -9.04 8.72
N SER A 46 2.43 -9.61 7.58
CA SER A 46 1.53 -10.32 6.65
C SER A 46 1.00 -11.65 7.21
N GLU A 47 1.76 -12.26 8.12
CA GLU A 47 1.35 -13.47 8.84
C GLU A 47 0.45 -13.14 10.05
N GLN A 48 0.47 -11.88 10.51
CA GLN A 48 -0.46 -11.39 11.53
C GLN A 48 -1.80 -10.99 10.91
N ASN A 49 -2.84 -10.92 11.75
CA ASN A 49 -4.16 -10.45 11.34
C ASN A 49 -4.22 -8.91 11.23
N ILE A 50 -3.31 -8.33 10.43
CA ILE A 50 -3.21 -6.90 10.17
C ILE A 50 -3.85 -6.58 8.82
N ASP A 51 -4.63 -5.50 8.78
CA ASP A 51 -5.40 -5.14 7.58
C ASP A 51 -4.53 -4.45 6.52
N MET A 52 -3.68 -3.52 6.95
CA MET A 52 -2.92 -2.62 6.06
C MET A 52 -1.50 -2.36 6.57
N ILE A 53 -0.58 -2.13 5.64
CA ILE A 53 0.78 -1.67 5.91
C ILE A 53 0.97 -0.27 5.33
N ILE A 54 1.71 0.58 6.02
CA ILE A 54 2.20 1.86 5.49
C ILE A 54 3.74 1.86 5.46
N THR A 55 4.32 2.37 4.38
CA THR A 55 5.77 2.49 4.25
C THR A 55 6.14 3.73 3.46
N GLY A 56 7.41 4.15 3.49
CA GLY A 56 7.90 5.22 2.64
C GLY A 56 8.01 4.76 1.18
N SER A 57 7.82 5.68 0.23
CA SER A 57 7.98 5.39 -1.20
C SER A 57 9.31 4.72 -1.57
N ASP A 58 10.39 5.06 -0.86
CA ASP A 58 11.73 4.52 -1.09
C ASP A 58 11.83 3.03 -0.69
N SER A 59 11.12 2.62 0.36
CA SER A 59 11.14 1.25 0.89
C SER A 59 10.06 0.35 0.30
N TYR A 60 9.20 0.91 -0.57
CA TYR A 60 7.98 0.26 -1.02
C TYR A 60 8.21 -1.10 -1.67
N GLU A 61 9.19 -1.24 -2.57
CA GLU A 61 9.44 -2.48 -3.30
C GLU A 61 9.94 -3.60 -2.37
N ASP A 62 10.81 -3.26 -1.41
CA ASP A 62 11.30 -4.20 -0.41
C ASP A 62 10.17 -4.68 0.50
N VAL A 63 9.35 -3.76 1.02
CA VAL A 63 8.16 -4.07 1.82
C VAL A 63 7.13 -4.89 1.05
N ARG A 64 6.86 -4.55 -0.22
CA ARG A 64 5.94 -5.32 -1.09
C ARG A 64 6.40 -6.75 -1.29
N SER A 65 7.71 -6.99 -1.37
CA SER A 65 8.25 -8.35 -1.53
C SER A 65 7.96 -9.25 -0.31
N GLY A 66 7.86 -8.66 0.89
CA GLY A 66 7.51 -9.38 2.13
C GLY A 66 6.01 -9.55 2.34
N ALA A 67 5.20 -8.61 1.84
CA ALA A 67 3.74 -8.65 1.95
C ALA A 67 3.05 -8.52 0.57
N PRO A 68 3.12 -9.55 -0.29
CA PRO A 68 2.66 -9.47 -1.68
C PRO A 68 1.15 -9.26 -1.83
N ASN A 69 0.36 -9.67 -0.82
CA ASN A 69 -1.10 -9.65 -0.87
C ASN A 69 -1.75 -8.65 0.11
N THR A 70 -0.99 -8.08 1.03
CA THR A 70 -1.50 -7.11 2.00
C THR A 70 -1.65 -5.74 1.35
N PHE A 71 -2.68 -4.98 1.70
CA PHE A 71 -2.85 -3.61 1.22
C PHE A 71 -1.71 -2.73 1.74
N ILE A 72 -0.96 -2.08 0.83
CA ILE A 72 0.17 -1.22 1.16
C ILE A 72 -0.03 0.20 0.65
N THR A 73 0.08 1.16 1.56
CA THR A 73 0.18 2.60 1.27
C THR A 73 1.65 3.04 1.19
N ALA A 74 2.03 3.71 0.12
CA ALA A 74 3.37 4.26 -0.11
C ALA A 74 3.41 5.78 0.15
N ALA A 75 3.86 6.18 1.33
CA ALA A 75 3.92 7.58 1.73
C ALA A 75 4.98 8.37 0.95
N LEU A 76 4.57 9.47 0.33
CA LEU A 76 5.45 10.45 -0.29
C LEU A 76 5.99 11.43 0.77
N PHE A 77 7.32 11.53 0.89
CA PHE A 77 7.94 12.38 1.92
C PHE A 77 7.79 13.88 1.61
N ALA A 78 7.13 14.63 2.48
CA ALA A 78 6.78 16.05 2.27
C ALA A 78 8.00 16.95 1.97
N GLY A 79 9.19 16.62 2.47
CA GLY A 79 10.42 17.38 2.19
C GLY A 79 10.98 17.20 0.77
N ARG A 80 10.45 16.24 -0.02
CA ARG A 80 10.91 15.95 -1.39
C ARG A 80 9.88 16.30 -2.46
N PHE A 81 8.60 16.28 -2.12
CA PHE A 81 7.49 16.56 -3.03
C PHE A 81 6.83 17.89 -2.65
N ILE A 82 7.40 18.99 -3.14
CA ILE A 82 7.03 20.35 -2.72
C ILE A 82 5.93 20.93 -3.61
N THR A 83 5.99 20.66 -4.92
CA THR A 83 4.99 21.15 -5.88
C THR A 83 3.92 20.10 -6.16
N LYS A 84 2.78 20.55 -6.70
CA LYS A 84 1.71 19.63 -7.14
C LYS A 84 2.20 18.65 -8.20
N ASP A 85 3.06 19.10 -9.10
CA ASP A 85 3.60 18.28 -10.17
C ASP A 85 4.56 17.23 -9.62
N ASP A 86 5.38 17.58 -8.61
CA ASP A 86 6.23 16.60 -7.92
C ASP A 86 5.36 15.53 -7.24
N ILE A 87 4.33 15.94 -6.50
CA ILE A 87 3.40 15.02 -5.82
C ILE A 87 2.74 14.09 -6.84
N LEU A 88 2.23 14.62 -7.94
CA LEU A 88 1.58 13.83 -8.99
C LEU A 88 2.56 12.85 -9.64
N LYS A 89 3.79 13.29 -9.91
CA LYS A 89 4.82 12.44 -10.49
C LYS A 89 5.18 11.28 -9.54
N GLY A 90 5.46 11.58 -8.28
CA GLY A 90 5.78 10.56 -7.26
C GLY A 90 4.63 9.58 -7.05
N ALA A 91 3.40 10.07 -7.03
CA ALA A 91 2.18 9.28 -6.95
C ALA A 91 2.05 8.26 -8.09
N ILE A 92 2.22 8.71 -9.33
CA ILE A 92 2.16 7.86 -10.52
C ILE A 92 3.30 6.83 -10.47
N GLU A 93 4.50 7.24 -10.09
CA GLU A 93 5.67 6.33 -9.98
C GLU A 93 5.42 5.18 -8.99
N VAL A 94 4.93 5.45 -7.79
CA VAL A 94 4.64 4.38 -6.81
C VAL A 94 3.42 3.55 -7.20
N ALA A 95 2.41 4.16 -7.83
CA ALA A 95 1.25 3.42 -8.35
C ALA A 95 1.66 2.43 -9.46
N MET A 96 2.56 2.85 -10.37
CA MET A 96 3.13 1.99 -11.41
C MET A 96 3.89 0.80 -10.81
N LYS A 97 4.54 0.97 -9.66
CA LYS A 97 5.17 -0.12 -8.88
C LYS A 97 4.15 -1.01 -8.15
N GLY A 98 2.86 -0.72 -8.24
CA GLY A 98 1.78 -1.53 -7.68
C GLY A 98 1.36 -1.15 -6.27
N ALA A 99 1.73 0.05 -5.78
CA ALA A 99 1.21 0.57 -4.51
C ALA A 99 -0.31 0.67 -4.59
N ASP A 100 -1.00 0.29 -3.52
CA ASP A 100 -2.46 0.29 -3.50
C ASP A 100 -3.00 1.71 -3.22
N TRP A 101 -2.19 2.54 -2.58
CA TRP A 101 -2.42 3.96 -2.31
C TRP A 101 -1.09 4.71 -2.04
N PHE A 102 -1.08 6.05 -2.09
CA PHE A 102 0.03 6.96 -1.82
C PHE A 102 -0.45 8.22 -1.07
#